data_AF-A0A7C2SWT1-F1
#
_entry.id   AF-A0A7C2SWT1-F1
#
_cell.length_a   1.000
_cell.length_b   1.000
_cell.length_c   1.000
_cell.angle_alpha   90.00
_cell.angle_beta   90.00
_cell.angle_gamma   90.00
#
_symmetry.space_group_name_H-M   'P 1'
#
loop_
_entity.id
_entity.type
_entity.pdbx_description
1 polymer ?
#
loop_
_entity_poly.entity_id
_entity_poly.type
_entity_poly.pdbx_seq_one_letter_code
_entity_poly.pdbx_strand_id
1 'polypeptide(L)'
;VQSYADMVNATWMSFIPTQYVKVIAGMWVAAFAMTTLDTTNRLARYCITEMAEPLKESAKGVYGLLTNRWIASVIPAAIGIYLAWSKNFTILWPSFGAANQLIASIALMTGAAYVSKKLGSKYSNVAVIPAWLLWITVTAALIWFMLVAIPQSIQKTPLTGWVLLVILIIMFIMNIIFIIDFAKGYKSKE
;
A
#
# COMPACT_ATOMS: atom_id res chain seq x y z
N VAL A 1 -1.83 25.01 -4.30
CA VAL A 1 -0.89 26.12 -4.62
C VAL A 1 -1.36 27.44 -4.01
N GLN A 2 -2.62 27.84 -4.22
CA GLN A 2 -3.19 29.06 -3.64
C GLN A 2 -3.07 29.12 -2.10
N SER A 3 -3.42 28.02 -1.42
CA SER A 3 -3.29 27.87 0.04
C SER A 3 -1.87 28.13 0.58
N TYR A 4 -0.83 27.73 -0.18
CA TYR A 4 0.56 27.96 0.22
C TYR A 4 0.95 29.44 0.09
N ALA A 5 0.44 30.12 -0.93
CA ALA A 5 0.69 31.55 -1.12
C ALA A 5 -0.04 32.40 -0.07
N ASP A 6 -1.27 32.03 0.27
CA ASP A 6 -2.05 32.73 1.30
C ASP A 6 -1.46 32.53 2.70
N MET A 7 -0.91 31.34 2.99
CA MET A 7 -0.18 31.06 4.24
C MET A 7 1.08 31.93 4.38
N VAL A 8 1.90 32.06 3.33
CA VAL A 8 3.12 32.88 3.36
C VAL A 8 2.80 34.36 3.53
N ASN A 9 1.72 34.82 2.90
CA ASN A 9 1.20 36.19 3.06
C ASN A 9 0.70 36.51 4.46
N ALA A 10 0.11 35.53 5.15
CA ALA A 10 -0.40 35.69 6.52
C ALA A 10 0.71 35.64 7.60
N THR A 11 1.96 35.39 7.19
CA THR A 11 3.12 35.20 8.08
C THR A 11 4.05 36.41 8.01
N TRP A 12 5.09 36.45 8.85
CA TRP A 12 6.19 37.43 8.80
C TRP A 12 6.94 37.49 7.45
N MET A 13 6.64 36.59 6.52
CA MET A 13 7.17 36.53 5.16
C MET A 13 6.28 37.24 4.11
N SER A 14 5.35 38.09 4.55
CA SER A 14 4.42 38.85 3.67
C SER A 14 5.10 39.80 2.67
N PHE A 15 6.39 40.08 2.87
CA PHE A 15 7.20 40.86 1.93
C PHE A 15 7.52 40.12 0.62
N ILE A 16 7.36 38.78 0.57
CA ILE A 16 7.57 37.99 -0.65
C ILE A 16 6.30 38.08 -1.51
N PRO A 17 6.38 38.57 -2.77
CA PRO A 17 5.20 38.68 -3.61
C PRO A 17 4.55 37.31 -3.86
N THR A 18 3.24 37.22 -3.65
CA THR A 18 2.45 35.98 -3.79
C THR A 18 2.65 35.26 -5.11
N GLN A 19 2.86 35.99 -6.20
CA GLN A 19 3.07 35.41 -7.52
C GLN A 19 4.29 34.49 -7.55
N TYR A 20 5.41 34.89 -6.92
CA TYR A 20 6.62 34.06 -6.85
C TYR A 20 6.39 32.83 -5.98
N VAL A 21 5.70 32.98 -4.84
CA VAL A 21 5.36 31.86 -3.95
C VAL A 21 4.48 30.83 -4.67
N LYS A 22 3.48 31.28 -5.45
CA LYS A 22 2.63 30.38 -6.26
C LYS A 22 3.43 29.61 -7.29
N VAL A 23 4.35 30.27 -8.00
CA VAL A 23 5.20 29.62 -9.01
C VAL A 23 6.11 28.57 -8.36
N ILE A 24 6.81 28.92 -7.28
CA ILE A 24 7.71 28.00 -6.57
C ILE A 24 6.93 26.83 -5.97
N ALA A 25 5.82 27.08 -5.28
CA ALA A 25 5.00 26.01 -4.69
C ALA A 25 4.38 25.12 -5.77
N GLY A 26 3.98 25.68 -6.92
CA GLY A 26 3.50 24.92 -8.06
C GLY A 26 4.57 24.01 -8.64
N MET A 27 5.77 24.53 -8.90
CA MET A 27 6.92 23.74 -9.37
C MET A 27 7.30 22.66 -8.38
N TRP A 28 7.33 22.98 -7.08
CA TRP A 28 7.65 22.02 -6.03
C TRP A 28 6.63 20.87 -5.97
N VAL A 29 5.33 21.17 -5.99
CA VAL A 29 4.28 20.14 -6.02
C VAL A 29 4.39 19.27 -7.28
N ALA A 30 4.63 19.88 -8.44
CA ALA A 30 4.79 19.16 -9.69
C ALA A 30 6.03 18.24 -9.69
N ALA A 31 7.18 18.75 -9.22
CA ALA A 31 8.42 17.98 -9.12
C ALA A 31 8.31 16.83 -8.11
N PHE A 32 7.66 17.06 -6.96
CA PHE A 32 7.37 16.03 -5.96
C PHE A 32 6.47 14.93 -6.52
N ALA A 33 5.40 15.32 -7.21
CA ALA A 33 4.48 14.38 -7.86
C ALA A 33 5.19 13.56 -8.94
N MET A 34 6.02 14.19 -9.78
CA MET A 34 6.77 13.51 -10.83
C MET A 34 7.80 12.51 -10.26
N THR A 35 8.51 12.87 -9.20
CA THR A 35 9.46 11.98 -8.52
C THR A 35 8.75 10.78 -7.89
N THR A 36 7.60 11.01 -7.26
CA THR A 36 6.77 9.95 -6.68
C THR A 36 6.21 9.03 -7.77
N LEU A 37 5.80 9.59 -8.90
CA LEU A 37 5.31 8.83 -10.04
C LEU A 37 6.40 7.92 -10.63
N ASP A 38 7.61 8.44 -10.84
CA ASP A 38 8.74 7.65 -11.35
C ASP A 38 9.07 6.47 -10.43
N THR A 39 9.23 6.75 -9.13
CA THR A 39 9.56 5.72 -8.14
C THR A 39 8.45 4.68 -8.01
N THR A 40 7.18 5.10 -7.96
CA THR A 40 6.02 4.20 -7.89
C THR A 40 5.89 3.35 -9.14
N ASN A 41 6.07 3.93 -10.34
CA ASN A 41 5.98 3.18 -11.59
C ASN A 41 7.10 2.13 -11.72
N ARG A 42 8.27 2.42 -11.17
CA ARG A 42 9.37 1.45 -11.08
C ARG A 42 9.04 0.31 -10.12
N LEU A 43 8.51 0.59 -8.94
CA LEU A 43 8.09 -0.42 -7.97
C LEU A 43 6.96 -1.30 -8.52
N ALA A 44 5.96 -0.70 -9.15
CA ALA A 44 4.84 -1.42 -9.73
C ALA A 44 5.28 -2.39 -10.84
N ARG A 45 6.29 -2.01 -11.63
CA ARG A 45 6.91 -2.93 -12.60
C ARG A 45 7.51 -4.17 -11.93
N TYR A 46 8.18 -4.01 -10.78
CA TYR A 46 8.74 -5.15 -10.05
C TYR A 46 7.64 -6.05 -9.52
N CYS A 47 6.57 -5.48 -8.94
CA CYS A 47 5.43 -6.27 -8.48
C CYS A 47 4.76 -7.05 -9.62
N ILE A 48 4.54 -6.44 -10.80
CA ILE A 48 3.97 -7.15 -11.97
C ILE A 48 4.88 -8.29 -12.41
N THR A 49 6.20 -8.06 -12.41
CA THR A 49 7.18 -9.08 -12.81
C THR A 49 7.19 -10.26 -11.84
N GLU A 50 7.13 -9.99 -10.53
CA GLU A 50 7.03 -11.02 -9.48
C GLU A 50 5.70 -11.78 -9.56
N MET A 51 4.58 -11.09 -9.76
CA MET A 51 3.27 -11.72 -9.95
C MET A 51 3.20 -12.59 -11.22
N ALA A 52 4.00 -12.26 -12.24
CA ALA A 52 4.09 -13.03 -13.48
C ALA A 52 5.07 -14.22 -13.38
N GLU A 53 5.93 -14.29 -12.35
CA GLU A 53 6.93 -15.34 -12.19
C GLU A 53 6.38 -16.78 -12.23
N PRO A 54 5.22 -17.09 -11.61
CA PRO A 54 4.60 -18.42 -11.73
C PRO A 54 4.19 -18.80 -13.16
N LEU A 55 4.01 -17.83 -14.06
CA LEU A 55 3.65 -18.05 -15.46
C LEU A 55 4.85 -18.41 -16.34
N LYS A 56 6.07 -18.35 -15.80
CA LYS A 56 7.31 -18.63 -16.53
C LYS A 56 7.34 -20.03 -17.14
N GLU A 57 6.79 -21.02 -16.44
CA GLU A 57 6.75 -22.42 -16.88
C GLU A 57 5.47 -22.75 -17.65
N SER A 58 4.33 -22.23 -17.19
CA SER A 58 3.00 -22.54 -17.77
C SER A 58 2.66 -21.75 -19.03
N ALA A 59 3.17 -20.52 -19.19
CA ALA A 59 2.79 -19.62 -20.28
C ALA A 59 3.92 -18.63 -20.66
N LYS A 60 5.02 -19.15 -21.23
CA LYS A 60 6.22 -18.39 -21.62
C LYS A 60 5.93 -17.12 -22.46
N GLY A 61 4.93 -17.16 -23.35
CA GLY A 61 4.55 -16.01 -24.17
C GLY A 61 3.93 -14.87 -23.36
N VAL A 62 3.05 -15.20 -22.40
CA VAL A 62 2.42 -14.22 -21.50
C VAL A 62 3.43 -13.65 -20.51
N TYR A 63 4.33 -14.50 -20.01
CA TYR A 63 5.47 -14.07 -19.19
C TYR A 63 6.35 -13.06 -19.93
N GLY A 64 6.74 -13.34 -21.18
CA GLY A 64 7.56 -12.42 -21.99
C GLY A 64 6.91 -11.06 -22.24
N LEU A 65 5.58 -11.01 -22.39
CA LEU A 65 4.84 -9.76 -22.52
C LEU A 65 4.75 -8.99 -21.19
N LEU A 66 4.40 -9.66 -20.10
CA LEU A 66 4.21 -9.02 -18.79
C LEU A 66 5.53 -8.62 -18.12
N THR A 67 6.64 -9.28 -18.45
CA THR A 67 7.99 -8.93 -17.96
C THR A 67 8.69 -7.90 -18.85
N ASN A 68 8.14 -7.56 -20.02
CA ASN A 68 8.71 -6.54 -20.88
C ASN A 68 8.69 -5.18 -20.16
N ARG A 69 9.86 -4.53 -20.08
CA ARG A 69 10.07 -3.23 -19.40
C ARG A 69 9.03 -2.17 -19.77
N TRP A 70 8.59 -2.13 -21.03
CA TRP A 70 7.64 -1.13 -21.51
C TRP A 70 6.21 -1.47 -21.08
N ILE A 71 5.78 -2.72 -21.29
CA ILE A 71 4.42 -3.17 -20.96
C ILE A 71 4.21 -3.14 -19.44
N ALA A 72 5.18 -3.64 -18.68
CA ALA A 72 5.15 -3.67 -17.22
C ALA A 72 5.15 -2.27 -16.58
N SER A 73 5.61 -1.24 -17.31
CA SER A 73 5.54 0.16 -16.87
C SER A 73 4.32 0.92 -17.41
N VAL A 74 3.72 0.47 -18.52
CA VAL A 74 2.49 1.07 -19.08
C VAL A 74 1.26 0.66 -18.28
N ILE A 75 1.19 -0.60 -17.81
CA ILE A 75 0.03 -1.10 -17.06
C ILE A 75 -0.24 -0.26 -15.79
N PRO A 76 0.74 -0.04 -14.88
CA PRO A 76 0.52 0.77 -13.68
C PRO A 76 0.24 2.23 -14.01
N ALA A 77 0.94 2.79 -15.01
CA ALA A 77 0.74 4.16 -15.45
C ALA A 77 -0.68 4.40 -15.99
N ALA A 78 -1.20 3.48 -16.81
CA ALA A 78 -2.56 3.56 -17.34
C ALA A 78 -3.62 3.47 -16.23
N ILE A 79 -3.45 2.55 -15.28
CA ILE A 79 -4.33 2.43 -14.11
C ILE A 79 -4.28 3.72 -13.27
N GLY A 80 -3.09 4.25 -13.00
CA GLY A 80 -2.91 5.49 -12.24
C GLY A 80 -3.57 6.70 -12.91
N ILE A 81 -3.38 6.88 -14.22
CA ILE A 81 -4.01 7.95 -15.01
C ILE A 81 -5.54 7.81 -14.97
N TYR A 82 -6.05 6.59 -15.17
CA TYR A 82 -7.49 6.32 -15.11
C TYR A 82 -8.10 6.65 -13.75
N LEU A 83 -7.44 6.25 -12.66
CA LEU A 83 -7.88 6.55 -11.29
C LEU A 83 -7.82 8.04 -10.97
N ALA A 84 -6.79 8.75 -11.47
CA ALA A 84 -6.67 10.19 -11.32
C ALA A 84 -7.77 10.95 -12.07
N TRP A 85 -8.08 10.55 -13.31
CA TRP A 85 -9.13 11.18 -14.13
C TRP A 85 -10.53 10.90 -13.58
N SER A 86 -10.81 9.65 -13.19
CA SER A 86 -12.11 9.25 -12.67
C SER A 86 -12.44 9.82 -11.27
N LYS A 87 -11.48 10.48 -10.61
CA LYS A 87 -11.60 11.01 -9.24
C LYS A 87 -11.96 9.97 -8.18
N ASN A 88 -11.89 8.68 -8.52
CA ASN A 88 -12.21 7.56 -7.62
C ASN A 88 -11.09 7.24 -6.62
N PHE A 89 -10.02 8.06 -6.56
CA PHE A 89 -8.90 7.87 -5.64
C PHE A 89 -9.33 7.86 -4.16
N THR A 90 -10.29 8.71 -3.79
CA THR A 90 -10.81 8.79 -2.42
C THR A 90 -11.46 7.47 -1.96
N ILE A 91 -11.90 6.65 -2.92
CA ILE A 91 -12.56 5.38 -2.66
C ILE A 91 -11.55 4.26 -2.41
N LEU A 92 -10.36 4.31 -3.00
CA LEU A 92 -9.28 3.32 -2.77
C LEU A 92 -8.48 3.59 -1.49
N TRP A 93 -8.53 4.81 -0.98
CA TRP A 93 -7.82 5.24 0.21
C TRP A 93 -7.99 4.33 1.43
N PRO A 94 -9.20 3.84 1.75
CA PRO A 94 -9.39 2.97 2.90
C PRO A 94 -8.70 1.59 2.73
N SER A 95 -8.71 1.05 1.51
CA SER A 95 -7.99 -0.20 1.19
C SER A 95 -6.47 -0.02 1.28
N PHE A 96 -5.94 1.17 0.94
CA PHE A 96 -4.52 1.48 1.12
C PHE A 96 -4.12 1.48 2.60
N GLY A 97 -4.95 2.06 3.47
CA GLY A 97 -4.73 2.00 4.92
C GLY A 97 -4.68 0.57 5.45
N ALA A 98 -5.63 -0.28 5.02
CA ALA A 98 -5.65 -1.69 5.38
C ALA A 98 -4.42 -2.46 4.88
N ALA A 99 -3.98 -2.23 3.64
CA ALA A 99 -2.79 -2.85 3.07
C ALA A 99 -1.50 -2.50 3.84
N ASN A 100 -1.35 -1.23 4.22
CA ASN A 100 -0.19 -0.77 4.98
C ASN A 100 -0.11 -1.42 6.36
N GLN A 101 -1.25 -1.56 7.03
CA GLN A 101 -1.31 -2.23 8.33
C GLN A 101 -0.98 -3.73 8.21
N LEU A 102 -1.41 -4.38 7.13
CA LEU A 102 -1.07 -5.77 6.85
C LEU A 102 0.44 -5.97 6.62
N ILE A 103 1.08 -5.13 5.81
CA ILE A 103 2.54 -5.19 5.58
C ILE A 103 3.31 -4.90 6.88
N ALA A 104 2.86 -3.90 7.67
CA ALA A 104 3.47 -3.60 8.96
C ALA A 104 3.39 -4.78 9.94
N SER A 105 2.24 -5.45 9.98
CA SER A 105 2.04 -6.65 10.79
C SER A 105 2.99 -7.77 10.37
N ILE A 106 3.09 -8.06 9.06
CA ILE A 106 4.01 -9.08 8.54
C ILE A 106 5.46 -8.74 8.87
N ALA A 107 5.90 -7.50 8.64
CA ALA A 107 7.26 -7.07 8.94
C ALA A 107 7.61 -7.24 10.43
N LEU A 108 6.71 -6.84 11.32
CA LEU A 108 6.91 -6.98 12.77
C LEU A 108 6.90 -8.45 13.22
N MET A 109 6.00 -9.27 12.66
CA MET A 109 5.95 -10.71 12.92
C MET A 109 7.21 -11.41 12.43
N THR A 110 7.68 -11.15 11.21
CA THR A 110 8.93 -11.71 10.68
C THR A 110 10.12 -11.30 11.55
N GLY A 111 10.20 -10.02 11.95
CA GLY A 111 11.23 -9.53 12.87
C GLY A 111 11.18 -10.22 14.24
N ALA A 112 9.98 -10.39 14.80
CA ALA A 112 9.78 -11.09 16.07
C ALA A 112 10.18 -12.57 15.99
N ALA A 113 9.82 -13.27 14.91
CA ALA A 113 10.27 -14.64 14.66
C ALA A 113 11.80 -14.72 14.55
N TYR A 114 12.43 -13.77 13.85
CA TYR A 114 13.88 -13.72 13.69
C TYR A 114 14.60 -13.53 15.03
N VAL A 115 14.16 -12.54 15.84
CA VAL A 115 14.74 -12.28 17.17
C VAL A 115 14.54 -13.47 18.10
N SER A 116 13.36 -14.09 18.06
CA SER A 116 13.05 -15.25 18.90
C SER A 116 13.86 -16.49 18.54
N LYS A 117 14.02 -16.77 17.25
CA LYS A 117 14.63 -18.02 16.77
C LYS A 117 16.13 -17.92 16.59
N LYS A 118 16.61 -16.86 15.96
CA LYS A 118 18.01 -16.77 15.53
C LYS A 118 18.91 -16.07 16.54
N LEU A 119 18.36 -15.14 17.34
CA LEU A 119 19.11 -14.47 18.40
C LEU A 119 19.02 -15.18 19.75
N GLY A 120 18.03 -16.06 19.97
CA GLY A 120 17.86 -16.80 21.22
C GLY A 120 17.73 -15.91 22.48
N SER A 121 17.38 -14.63 22.31
CA SER A 121 17.42 -13.65 23.39
C SER A 121 16.25 -13.83 24.36
N LYS A 122 16.53 -13.78 25.67
CA LYS A 122 15.50 -13.75 26.74
C LYS A 122 14.52 -12.58 26.61
N TYR A 123 14.86 -11.54 25.83
CA TYR A 123 14.01 -10.38 25.57
C TYR A 123 13.13 -10.51 24.31
N SER A 124 13.09 -11.68 23.67
CA SER A 124 12.26 -11.93 22.49
C SER A 124 10.78 -11.54 22.68
N ASN A 125 10.27 -11.69 23.91
CA ASN A 125 8.90 -11.34 24.27
C ASN A 125 8.56 -9.86 24.00
N VAL A 126 9.55 -8.96 24.02
CA VAL A 126 9.37 -7.52 23.72
C VAL A 126 9.00 -7.29 22.25
N ALA A 127 9.39 -8.19 21.34
CA ALA A 127 9.01 -8.13 19.93
C ALA A 127 7.77 -8.99 19.62
N VAL A 128 7.65 -10.17 20.25
CA VAL A 128 6.57 -11.13 20.00
C VAL A 128 5.22 -10.63 20.51
N ILE A 129 5.18 -9.99 21.69
CA ILE A 129 3.91 -9.49 22.27
C ILE A 129 3.30 -8.39 21.39
N PRO A 130 4.03 -7.32 21.00
CA PRO A 130 3.50 -6.32 20.08
C PRO A 130 3.12 -6.89 18.72
N ALA A 131 3.85 -7.88 18.20
CA ALA A 131 3.52 -8.54 16.94
C ALA A 131 2.14 -9.21 16.99
N TRP A 132 1.85 -9.96 18.06
CA TRP A 132 0.53 -10.58 18.24
C TRP A 132 -0.59 -9.56 18.45
N LEU A 133 -0.35 -8.51 19.25
CA LEU A 133 -1.34 -7.45 19.45
C LEU A 133 -1.65 -6.72 18.13
N LEU A 134 -0.61 -6.32 17.39
CA LEU A 134 -0.76 -5.69 16.09
C LEU A 134 -1.57 -6.59 15.15
N TRP A 135 -1.23 -7.88 15.07
CA TRP A 135 -1.97 -8.82 14.23
C TRP A 135 -3.46 -8.93 14.58
N ILE A 136 -3.81 -9.01 15.87
CA ILE A 136 -5.22 -9.01 16.32
C ILE A 136 -5.91 -7.73 15.86
N THR A 137 -5.27 -6.58 16.05
CA THR A 137 -5.86 -5.29 15.65
C THR A 137 -6.03 -5.17 14.13
N VAL A 138 -5.09 -5.66 13.32
CA VAL A 138 -5.20 -5.68 11.86
C VAL A 138 -6.33 -6.60 11.41
N THR A 139 -6.43 -7.79 12.00
CA THR A 139 -7.48 -8.76 11.67
C THR A 139 -8.86 -8.21 12.03
N ALA A 140 -9.00 -7.62 13.22
CA ALA A 140 -10.23 -6.95 13.65
C ALA A 140 -10.58 -5.76 12.75
N ALA A 141 -9.60 -4.94 12.38
CA ALA A 141 -9.79 -3.80 11.50
C ALA A 141 -10.24 -4.23 10.09
N LEU A 142 -9.67 -5.30 9.53
CA LEU A 142 -10.09 -5.86 8.24
C LEU A 142 -11.55 -6.36 8.28
N ILE A 143 -11.93 -7.09 9.34
CA ILE A 143 -13.30 -7.55 9.53
C ILE A 143 -14.26 -6.36 9.66
N TRP A 144 -13.91 -5.37 10.49
CA TRP A 144 -14.70 -4.15 10.64
C TRP A 144 -14.86 -3.41 9.31
N PHE A 145 -13.80 -3.30 8.53
CA PHE A 145 -13.84 -2.68 7.21
C PHE A 145 -14.84 -3.38 6.28
N MET A 146 -14.79 -4.71 6.22
CA MET A 146 -15.69 -5.50 5.38
C MET A 146 -17.15 -5.41 5.83
N LEU A 147 -17.42 -5.40 7.14
CA LEU A 147 -18.79 -5.45 7.67
C LEU A 147 -19.46 -4.07 7.81
N VAL A 148 -18.70 -3.02 8.07
CA VAL A 148 -19.27 -1.70 8.41
C VAL A 148 -18.93 -0.63 7.36
N ALA A 149 -17.67 -0.55 6.94
CA ALA A 149 -17.22 0.53 6.03
C ALA A 149 -17.58 0.27 4.56
N ILE A 150 -17.54 -0.99 4.12
CA ILE A 150 -17.82 -1.37 2.72
C ILE A 150 -19.31 -1.28 2.35
N PRO A 151 -20.27 -1.75 3.18
CA PRO A 151 -21.69 -1.62 2.83
C PRO A 151 -22.12 -0.17 2.60
N GLN A 152 -21.57 0.76 3.38
CA GLN A 152 -21.78 2.20 3.18
C GLN A 152 -21.20 2.71 1.86
N SER A 153 -20.09 2.13 1.41
CA SER A 153 -19.43 2.47 0.14
C SER A 153 -20.17 1.90 -1.08
N ILE A 154 -20.70 0.67 -0.97
CA ILE A 154 -21.51 0.03 -2.03
C ILE A 154 -22.79 0.82 -2.29
N GLN A 155 -23.43 1.37 -1.25
CA GLN A 155 -24.64 2.17 -1.42
C GLN A 155 -24.42 3.48 -2.18
N LYS A 156 -23.22 4.08 -2.06
CA LYS A 156 -22.88 5.35 -2.74
C LYS A 156 -22.32 5.12 -4.15
N THR A 157 -21.55 4.05 -4.36
CA THR A 157 -20.95 3.73 -5.65
C THR A 157 -20.79 2.20 -5.78
N PRO A 158 -21.79 1.51 -6.37
CA PRO A 158 -21.85 0.04 -6.34
C PRO A 158 -20.63 -0.65 -6.94
N LEU A 159 -20.23 -0.28 -8.17
CA LEU A 159 -19.12 -0.92 -8.87
C LEU A 159 -17.82 -0.82 -8.08
N THR A 160 -17.50 0.36 -7.55
CA THR A 160 -16.25 0.58 -6.81
C THR A 160 -16.30 -0.10 -5.44
N GLY A 161 -17.45 -0.09 -4.76
CA GLY A 161 -17.61 -0.82 -3.49
C GLY A 161 -17.36 -2.32 -3.63
N TRP A 162 -17.82 -2.94 -4.72
CA TRP A 162 -17.51 -4.34 -5.03
C TRP A 162 -16.03 -4.58 -5.29
N VAL A 163 -15.34 -3.69 -6.01
CA VAL A 163 -13.90 -3.79 -6.25
C VAL A 163 -13.11 -3.72 -4.94
N LEU A 164 -13.45 -2.78 -4.03
CA LEU A 164 -12.81 -2.69 -2.72
C LEU A 164 -13.04 -3.95 -1.87
N LEU A 165 -14.26 -4.50 -1.91
CA LEU A 165 -14.58 -5.72 -1.18
C LEU A 165 -13.69 -6.88 -1.63
N VAL A 166 -13.52 -7.06 -2.95
CA VAL A 166 -12.64 -8.10 -3.51
C VAL A 166 -11.19 -7.91 -3.04
N ILE A 167 -10.68 -6.67 -3.08
CA ILE A 167 -9.31 -6.37 -2.61
C ILE A 167 -9.17 -6.69 -1.11
N LEU A 168 -10.14 -6.31 -0.28
CA LEU A 168 -10.13 -6.59 1.16
C LEU A 168 -10.23 -8.08 1.47
N ILE A 169 -11.04 -8.83 0.72
CA ILE A 169 -11.14 -10.29 0.86
C ILE A 169 -9.78 -10.94 0.54
N ILE A 170 -9.12 -10.53 -0.55
CA ILE A 170 -7.79 -11.04 -0.90
C ILE A 170 -6.80 -10.73 0.24
N MET A 171 -6.78 -9.49 0.75
CA MET A 171 -5.92 -9.12 1.88
C MET A 171 -6.24 -9.91 3.15
N PHE A 172 -7.52 -10.17 3.43
CA PHE A 172 -7.93 -10.98 4.57
C PHE A 172 -7.43 -12.42 4.42
N ILE A 173 -7.58 -13.04 3.25
CA ILE A 173 -7.03 -14.37 2.97
C ILE A 173 -5.51 -14.39 3.17
N MET A 174 -4.80 -13.39 2.63
CA MET A 174 -3.35 -13.27 2.82
C MET A 174 -2.99 -13.15 4.31
N ASN A 175 -3.70 -12.34 5.09
CA ASN A 175 -3.50 -12.22 6.53
C ASN A 175 -3.64 -13.57 7.25
N ILE A 176 -4.62 -14.40 6.84
CA ILE A 176 -4.82 -15.75 7.39
C ILE A 176 -3.69 -16.70 6.99
N ILE A 177 -3.21 -16.65 5.74
CA ILE A 177 -2.06 -17.46 5.30
C ILE A 177 -0.82 -17.09 6.12
N PHE A 178 -0.54 -15.78 6.30
CA PHE A 178 0.63 -15.34 7.04
C PHE A 178 0.61 -15.70 8.52
N ILE A 179 -0.55 -15.67 9.20
CA ILE A 179 -0.60 -16.18 10.58
C ILE A 179 -0.34 -17.68 10.64
N ILE A 180 -0.86 -18.45 9.69
CA ILE A 180 -0.61 -19.90 9.65
C ILE A 180 0.89 -20.15 9.46
N ASP A 181 1.52 -19.44 8.53
CA ASP A 181 2.96 -19.57 8.27
C ASP A 181 3.81 -19.11 9.45
N PHE A 182 3.44 -18.01 10.12
CA PHE A 182 4.10 -17.57 11.33
C PHE A 182 3.95 -18.57 12.48
N ALA A 183 2.75 -19.14 12.68
CA ALA A 183 2.49 -20.10 13.73
C ALA A 183 3.20 -21.45 13.47
N LYS A 184 3.22 -21.93 12.23
CA LYS A 184 4.00 -23.11 11.81
C LYS A 184 5.48 -22.85 11.95
N GLY A 185 5.94 -21.69 11.48
CA GLY A 185 7.29 -21.20 11.66
C GLY A 185 7.68 -21.26 13.13
N TYR A 186 6.91 -20.66 14.03
CA TYR A 186 7.18 -20.66 15.47
C TYR A 186 7.16 -22.06 16.12
N LYS A 187 6.27 -22.97 15.68
CA LYS A 187 6.16 -24.35 16.19
C LYS A 187 7.21 -25.32 15.66
N SER A 188 7.76 -25.09 14.46
CA SER A 188 8.90 -25.84 13.92
C SER A 188 10.14 -25.48 14.76
N LYS A 189 10.28 -26.22 15.85
CA LYS A 189 11.35 -26.17 16.86
C LYS A 189 12.31 -27.35 16.69
N GLU A 190 12.49 -27.80 15.44
CA GLU A 190 13.55 -28.71 15.02
C GLU A 190 14.44 -27.99 14.01
#